data_AF-A0A2T0LKW8-F1
#
_entry.id   AF-A0A2T0LKW8-F1
#
_cell.length_a   1.000
_cell.length_b   1.000
_cell.length_c   1.000
_cell.angle_alpha   90.00
_cell.angle_beta   90.00
_cell.angle_gamma   90.00
#
_symmetry.space_group_name_H-M   'P 1'
#
loop_
_entity.id
_entity.type
_entity.pdbx_description
1 polymer ?
#
loop_
_entity_poly.entity_id
_entity_poly.type
_entity_poly.pdbx_seq_one_letter_code
_entity_poly.pdbx_strand_id
1 'polypeptide(L)'
;MTDDPIRPEPFDVVLLLPGDPRPAALDGTPVDLSDVHELTDAEQRALLGSAVRIFPEDLTPRAYQEVAGLPIPRCFARSGWLHEHRALVLDEAARTGPVRFDLHEVLGLRIEDDET
;
A
#
# COMPACT_ATOMS: atom_id res chain seq x y z
N MET A 1 -37.02 -0.69 -4.17
CA MET A 1 -35.61 -0.31 -4.33
C MET A 1 -34.81 -1.31 -3.52
N THR A 2 -34.18 -2.25 -4.19
CA THR A 2 -33.17 -3.11 -3.57
C THR A 2 -31.98 -2.20 -3.24
N ASP A 3 -31.73 -2.00 -1.94
CA ASP A 3 -30.42 -1.55 -1.46
C ASP A 3 -29.42 -2.61 -1.93
N ASP A 4 -28.75 -2.36 -3.06
CA ASP A 4 -27.52 -3.08 -3.35
C ASP A 4 -26.56 -2.72 -2.21
N PRO A 5 -26.05 -3.68 -1.43
CA PRO A 5 -25.06 -3.37 -0.43
C PRO A 5 -23.89 -2.70 -1.14
N ILE A 6 -23.54 -1.47 -0.71
CA ILE A 6 -22.39 -0.74 -1.24
C ILE A 6 -21.18 -1.66 -1.08
N ARG A 7 -20.72 -2.24 -2.19
CA ARG A 7 -19.52 -3.06 -2.21
C ARG A 7 -18.33 -2.10 -2.17
N PRO A 8 -17.37 -2.30 -1.24
CA PRO A 8 -16.18 -1.47 -1.23
C PRO A 8 -15.42 -1.66 -2.54
N GLU A 9 -14.92 -0.56 -3.12
CA GLU A 9 -14.16 -0.61 -4.36
C GLU A 9 -12.72 -1.10 -4.09
N PRO A 10 -12.10 -1.83 -5.04
CA PRO A 10 -10.69 -2.16 -4.96
C PRO A 10 -9.81 -0.91 -4.90
N PHE A 11 -8.72 -0.99 -4.16
CA PHE A 11 -7.78 0.13 -3.98
C PHE A 11 -6.33 -0.34 -4.08
N ASP A 12 -5.43 0.58 -4.41
CA ASP A 12 -4.04 0.28 -4.70
C ASP A 12 -3.12 0.67 -3.53
N VAL A 13 -2.15 -0.20 -3.22
CA VAL A 13 -1.17 -0.03 -2.14
C VAL A 13 0.23 -0.19 -2.71
N VAL A 14 1.08 0.80 -2.51
CA VAL A 14 2.51 0.74 -2.87
C VAL A 14 3.30 0.11 -1.73
N LEU A 15 4.01 -0.97 -2.06
CA LEU A 15 4.88 -1.70 -1.13
C LEU A 15 6.28 -1.08 -1.10
N LEU A 16 6.75 -0.77 0.10
CA LEU A 16 8.01 -0.09 0.35
C LEU A 16 8.87 -0.89 1.32
N LEU A 17 10.18 -0.97 1.09
CA LEU A 17 11.15 -1.56 2.01
C LEU A 17 11.64 -0.53 3.04
N PRO A 18 12.06 -0.95 4.25
CA PRO A 18 12.57 -0.06 5.31
C PRO A 18 13.96 0.52 4.98
N GLY A 19 14.39 1.53 5.75
CA GLY A 19 15.74 2.12 5.64
C GLY A 19 15.87 3.13 4.50
N ASP A 20 15.03 4.18 4.58
CA ASP A 20 14.64 5.12 3.52
C ASP A 20 13.68 4.45 2.51
N PRO A 21 12.36 4.73 2.53
CA PRO A 21 11.36 3.93 1.84
C PRO A 21 11.72 3.65 0.38
N ARG A 22 11.97 2.38 0.06
CA ARG A 22 12.39 1.97 -1.30
C ARG A 22 11.27 1.20 -1.97
N PRO A 23 10.88 1.53 -3.21
CA PRO A 23 9.97 0.70 -3.98
C PRO A 23 10.54 -0.71 -4.08
N ALA A 24 9.75 -1.74 -3.75
CA ALA A 24 10.18 -3.13 -3.80
C ALA A 24 10.64 -3.56 -5.21
N ALA A 25 10.15 -2.92 -6.26
CA ALA A 25 10.48 -3.20 -7.66
C ALA A 25 11.78 -2.52 -8.17
N LEU A 26 12.43 -1.66 -7.38
CA LEU A 26 13.73 -1.08 -7.73
C LEU A 26 14.84 -1.79 -6.96
N ASP A 27 16.04 -1.83 -7.56
CA ASP A 27 17.33 -2.23 -6.94
C ASP A 27 17.77 -1.24 -5.82
N GLY A 28 16.85 -0.78 -4.98
CA GLY A 28 17.16 -0.04 -3.77
C GLY A 28 17.39 1.46 -3.94
N THR A 29 16.80 2.13 -4.93
CA THR A 29 16.76 3.62 -4.93
C THR A 29 15.76 4.10 -3.87
N PRO A 30 16.20 4.88 -2.87
CA PRO A 30 15.29 5.50 -1.92
C PRO A 30 14.36 6.50 -2.59
N VAL A 31 13.11 6.57 -2.14
CA VAL A 31 12.16 7.61 -2.53
C VAL A 31 11.90 8.51 -1.34
N ASP A 32 11.98 9.83 -1.56
CA ASP A 32 11.57 10.80 -0.56
C ASP A 32 10.04 10.91 -0.53
N LEU A 33 9.42 10.46 0.57
CA LEU A 33 7.98 10.58 0.79
C LEU A 33 7.60 11.86 1.56
N SER A 34 8.54 12.79 1.75
CA SER A 34 8.30 14.05 2.42
C SER A 34 7.25 14.89 1.71
N ASP A 35 6.54 15.72 2.48
CA ASP A 35 5.44 16.56 1.99
C ASP A 35 5.84 17.58 0.92
N VAL A 36 7.13 17.90 0.83
CA VAL A 36 7.68 18.92 -0.08
C VAL A 36 8.24 18.33 -1.37
N HIS A 37 8.51 17.02 -1.41
CA HIS A 37 9.07 16.36 -2.59
C HIS A 37 8.04 16.19 -3.69
N GLU A 38 8.48 16.38 -4.93
CA GLU A 38 7.69 16.09 -6.12
C GLU A 38 8.32 14.89 -6.83
N LEU A 39 7.49 13.86 -7.06
CA LEU A 39 7.98 12.61 -7.63
C LEU A 39 8.42 12.80 -9.08
N THR A 40 9.66 12.44 -9.35
CA THR A 40 10.18 12.31 -10.72
C THR A 40 9.47 11.17 -11.46
N ASP A 41 9.49 11.21 -12.80
CA ASP A 41 8.92 10.13 -13.62
C ASP A 41 9.53 8.75 -13.30
N ALA A 42 10.81 8.71 -12.94
CA ALA A 42 11.50 7.47 -12.57
C ALA A 42 10.97 6.90 -11.25
N GLU A 43 10.79 7.75 -10.24
CA GLU A 43 10.20 7.36 -8.95
C GLU A 43 8.74 6.92 -9.13
N GLN A 44 7.94 7.66 -9.90
CA GLN A 44 6.53 7.29 -10.15
C GLN A 44 6.42 5.90 -10.79
N ARG A 45 7.23 5.61 -11.82
CA ARG A 45 7.23 4.27 -12.45
C ARG A 45 7.64 3.17 -11.48
N ALA A 46 8.61 3.43 -10.62
CA ALA A 46 9.07 2.46 -9.64
C ALA A 46 8.05 2.17 -8.54
N LEU A 47 7.39 3.21 -8.04
CA LEU A 47 6.30 3.10 -7.07
C LEU A 47 5.12 2.34 -7.68
N LEU A 48 4.74 2.64 -8.92
CA LEU A 48 3.71 1.88 -9.65
C LEU A 48 4.11 0.42 -9.87
N GLY A 49 5.38 0.14 -10.18
CA GLY A 49 5.89 -1.22 -10.29
C GLY A 49 5.85 -2.01 -8.97
N SER A 50 5.75 -1.31 -7.84
CA SER A 50 5.64 -1.88 -6.50
C SER A 50 4.21 -1.81 -5.95
N ALA A 51 3.24 -1.38 -6.75
CA ALA A 51 1.84 -1.29 -6.35
C ALA A 51 1.15 -2.65 -6.47
N VAL A 52 0.33 -2.97 -5.47
CA VAL A 52 -0.57 -4.11 -5.47
C VAL A 52 -2.00 -3.63 -5.37
N ARG A 53 -2.89 -4.23 -6.15
CA ARG A 53 -4.32 -3.97 -6.08
C ARG A 53 -4.93 -4.89 -5.04
N ILE A 54 -5.62 -4.31 -4.06
CA ILE A 54 -6.29 -5.03 -2.99
C ILE A 54 -7.78 -5.12 -3.31
N PHE A 55 -8.31 -6.34 -3.28
CA PHE A 55 -9.72 -6.63 -3.47
C PHE A 55 -10.37 -6.82 -2.08
N PRO A 56 -11.33 -5.98 -1.69
CA PRO A 56 -11.95 -6.03 -0.36
C PRO A 56 -12.59 -7.38 -0.03
N GLU A 57 -13.03 -8.13 -1.04
CA GLU A 57 -13.56 -9.49 -0.88
C GLU A 57 -12.54 -10.53 -0.39
N ASP A 58 -11.25 -10.28 -0.55
CA ASP A 58 -10.17 -11.17 -0.10
C ASP A 58 -9.78 -10.90 1.37
N LEU A 59 -10.35 -9.87 1.99
CA LEU A 59 -10.01 -9.43 3.33
C LEU A 59 -11.13 -9.72 4.33
N THR A 60 -10.75 -9.97 5.57
CA THR A 60 -11.69 -9.85 6.69
C THR A 60 -12.14 -8.38 6.82
N PRO A 61 -13.31 -8.10 7.42
CA PRO A 61 -13.73 -6.72 7.68
C PRO A 61 -12.72 -5.91 8.51
N ARG A 62 -11.96 -6.59 9.39
CA ARG A 62 -10.93 -5.99 10.23
C ARG A 62 -9.70 -5.62 9.41
N ALA A 63 -9.19 -6.57 8.63
CA ALA A 63 -8.09 -6.33 7.70
C ALA A 63 -8.42 -5.18 6.74
N TYR A 64 -9.62 -5.19 6.15
CA TYR A 64 -10.06 -4.11 5.28
C TYR A 64 -9.98 -2.73 5.93
N GLN A 65 -10.45 -2.57 7.18
CA GLN A 65 -10.41 -1.29 7.89
C GLN A 65 -8.97 -0.78 8.08
N GLU A 66 -8.05 -1.66 8.45
CA GLU A 66 -6.64 -1.29 8.66
C GLU A 66 -5.94 -0.96 7.34
N VAL A 67 -6.14 -1.77 6.29
CA VAL A 67 -5.50 -1.52 4.98
C VAL A 67 -6.10 -0.28 4.32
N ALA A 68 -7.41 -0.09 4.37
CA ALA A 68 -8.07 1.10 3.83
C ALA A 68 -7.65 2.40 4.55
N GLY A 69 -7.26 2.29 5.83
CA GLY A 69 -6.75 3.38 6.66
C GLY A 69 -5.28 3.73 6.45
N LEU A 70 -4.55 2.99 5.61
CA LEU A 70 -3.16 3.33 5.28
C LEU A 70 -3.05 4.74 4.68
N PRO A 71 -1.96 5.47 4.99
CA PRO A 71 -1.81 6.85 4.55
C PRO A 71 -1.61 6.93 3.03
N ILE A 72 -2.14 7.99 2.43
CA ILE A 72 -1.77 8.44 1.08
C ILE A 72 -0.73 9.56 1.28
N PRO A 73 0.57 9.34 0.98
CA PRO A 73 1.58 10.38 1.06
C PRO A 73 1.21 11.60 0.22
N ARG A 74 1.57 12.81 0.65
CA ARG A 74 1.24 14.04 -0.12
C ARG A 74 1.86 14.05 -1.51
N CYS A 75 3.06 13.52 -1.66
CA CYS A 75 3.70 13.37 -2.97
C CYS A 75 2.92 12.44 -3.90
N PHE A 76 2.19 11.45 -3.37
CA PHE A 76 1.30 10.58 -4.14
C PHE A 76 0.03 11.33 -4.53
N ALA A 77 -0.63 11.99 -3.56
CA ALA A 77 -1.84 12.78 -3.77
C ALA A 77 -1.68 13.87 -4.87
N ARG A 78 -0.45 14.39 -5.04
CA ARG A 78 -0.11 15.37 -6.09
C ARG A 78 0.23 14.75 -7.44
N SER A 79 0.51 13.44 -7.51
CA SER A 79 0.80 12.73 -8.75
C SER A 79 -0.50 12.32 -9.45
N GLY A 80 -0.60 12.60 -10.75
CA GLY A 80 -1.74 12.14 -11.56
C GLY A 80 -1.89 10.63 -11.63
N TRP A 81 -0.83 9.86 -11.32
CA TRP A 81 -0.82 8.40 -11.40
C TRP A 81 -1.01 7.73 -10.04
N LEU A 82 -0.52 8.36 -8.96
CA LEU A 82 -0.51 7.78 -7.62
C LEU A 82 -1.52 8.42 -6.66
N HIS A 83 -2.35 9.37 -7.10
CA HIS A 83 -3.20 10.19 -6.22
C HIS A 83 -4.12 9.44 -5.24
N GLU A 84 -4.47 8.19 -5.52
CA GLU A 84 -5.29 7.34 -4.65
C GLU A 84 -4.52 6.16 -4.02
N HIS A 85 -3.22 6.05 -4.30
CA HIS A 85 -2.39 4.96 -3.80
C HIS A 85 -2.03 5.19 -2.35
N ARG A 86 -2.13 4.12 -1.55
CA ARG A 86 -1.70 4.12 -0.16
C ARG A 86 -0.28 3.61 -0.06
N ALA A 87 0.46 4.03 0.95
CA ALA A 87 1.82 3.54 1.19
C ALA A 87 1.84 2.54 2.36
N LEU A 88 2.51 1.40 2.13
CA LEU A 88 2.80 0.39 3.16
C LEU A 88 4.32 0.14 3.21
N VAL A 89 4.92 0.39 4.36
CA VAL A 89 6.33 0.05 4.63
C VAL A 89 6.39 -1.35 5.26
N LEU A 90 7.08 -2.26 4.59
CA LEU A 90 7.27 -3.66 4.98
C LEU A 90 8.53 -3.82 5.85
N ASP A 91 8.51 -3.25 7.06
CA ASP A 91 9.59 -3.49 8.04
C ASP A 91 9.41 -4.83 8.81
N GLU A 92 10.37 -5.19 9.67
CA GLU A 92 10.30 -6.44 10.47
C GLU A 92 9.04 -6.54 11.34
N ALA A 93 8.36 -5.41 11.58
CA ALA A 93 7.15 -5.32 12.37
C ALA A 93 5.94 -4.87 11.55
N ALA A 94 5.97 -4.96 10.21
CA ALA A 94 4.98 -4.37 9.30
C ALA A 94 3.55 -4.73 9.73
N ARG A 95 2.97 -3.85 10.53
CA ARG A 95 1.71 -4.04 11.24
C ARG A 95 0.98 -2.72 11.26
N THR A 96 -0.32 -2.81 11.01
CA THR A 96 -1.24 -1.70 11.18
C THR A 96 -2.33 -2.21 12.11
N GLY A 97 -2.27 -1.76 13.36
CA GLY A 97 -3.09 -2.32 14.43
C GLY A 97 -2.87 -3.84 14.60
N PRO A 98 -3.94 -4.66 14.50
CA PRO A 98 -3.90 -6.11 14.67
C PRO A 98 -3.54 -6.89 13.39
N VAL A 99 -3.32 -6.19 12.28
CA VAL A 99 -3.05 -6.80 10.99
C VAL A 99 -1.56 -6.80 10.75
N ARG A 100 -1.02 -7.97 10.41
CA ARG A 100 0.35 -8.17 9.98
C ARG A 100 0.43 -8.25 8.46
N PHE A 101 1.46 -7.63 7.91
CA PHE A 101 1.82 -7.67 6.51
C PHE A 101 3.13 -8.44 6.33
N ASP A 102 3.18 -9.30 5.32
CA ASP A 102 4.38 -10.04 4.95
C ASP A 102 4.46 -10.13 3.42
N LEU A 103 5.67 -10.07 2.85
CA LEU A 103 5.87 -10.22 1.42
C LEU A 103 6.43 -11.61 1.13
N HIS A 104 5.57 -12.50 0.65
CA HIS A 104 5.95 -13.85 0.28
C HIS A 104 6.44 -13.90 -1.17
N GLU A 105 7.63 -14.45 -1.41
CA GLU A 105 8.31 -14.46 -2.73
C GLU A 105 7.46 -15.01 -3.89
N VAL A 106 6.53 -15.92 -3.60
CA VAL A 106 5.66 -16.56 -4.62
C VAL A 106 4.23 -16.03 -4.59
N LEU A 107 3.73 -15.63 -3.42
CA LEU A 107 2.30 -15.33 -3.23
C LEU A 107 2.04 -13.82 -3.23
N GLY A 108 3.09 -13.00 -3.21
CA GLY A 108 2.97 -11.56 -3.06
C GLY A 108 2.65 -11.15 -1.62
N LEU A 109 1.93 -10.04 -1.47
CA LEU A 109 1.55 -9.50 -0.17
C LEU A 109 0.57 -10.44 0.53
N ARG A 110 0.95 -10.88 1.73
CA ARG A 110 0.08 -11.58 2.69
C ARG A 110 -0.40 -10.58 3.74
N ILE A 111 -1.69 -10.68 4.06
CA ILE A 111 -2.37 -9.85 5.04
C ILE A 111 -3.02 -10.80 6.04
N GLU A 112 -2.57 -10.78 7.28
CA GLU A 112 -2.98 -11.72 8.33
C GLU A 112 -3.51 -10.96 9.54
N ASP A 113 -4.69 -11.35 10.04
CA ASP A 113 -5.15 -10.88 11.35
C ASP A 113 -4.45 -11.67 12.45
N ASP A 114 -3.99 -10.99 13.51
CA ASP A 114 -3.60 -11.67 14.73
C ASP A 114 -4.81 -12.47 15.25
N GLU A 115 -4.67 -13.80 15.35
CA GLU A 115 -5.67 -14.70 15.95
C GLU A 115 -5.80 -14.35 17.45
N THR A 116 -6.77 -13.49 17.79
CA THR A 116 -7.24 -13.28 19.18
C THR A 116 -8.33 -14.26 19.55
#